data_AF-A0A4Z2I0W8-F1
#
_entry.id   AF-A0A4Z2I0W8-F1
#
_cell.length_a   1.000
_cell.length_b   1.000
_cell.length_c   1.000
_cell.angle_alpha   90.00
_cell.angle_beta   90.00
_cell.angle_gamma   90.00
#
_symmetry.space_group_name_H-M   'P 1'
#
loop_
_entity.id
_entity.type
_entity.pdbx_description
1 polymer ?
#
loop_
_entity_poly.entity_id
_entity_poly.type
_entity_poly.pdbx_seq_one_letter_code
_entity_poly.pdbx_strand_id
1 'polypeptide(L)'
;MATARLDYVAPWWTYWLHNFPHFNLFFQSVDNTFEPEEASYQQSLIFLACVGAVGLGLSLLVMAVCLICVCCCRRDVDEDTKRPESCCLTWAAVITGLIICSAVGVGFYGNSETNDGVYQLTYSLYNANHTLGGINDLVAGSVGNVQTGLKQHLERLDEIFAKRSDYLQALHFMQLMVNNVIREMTALPDISKANVDLAAIADQTAFIEYYRWLTYLLLLILDLVICLAMCLGMARHSRWLFIT
;
A
#
# COMPACT_ATOMS: atom_id res chain seq x y z
N MET A 1 -12.29 3.59 -28.78
CA MET A 1 -12.36 3.63 -27.31
C MET A 1 -11.18 4.44 -26.83
N ALA A 2 -11.42 5.65 -26.31
CA ALA A 2 -10.36 6.46 -25.75
C ALA A 2 -9.84 5.76 -24.48
N THR A 3 -8.57 5.36 -24.49
CA THR A 3 -7.84 5.03 -23.27
C THR A 3 -7.76 6.32 -22.46
N ALA A 4 -8.73 6.53 -21.57
CA ALA A 4 -8.58 7.53 -20.53
C ALA A 4 -7.34 7.12 -19.74
N ARG A 5 -6.22 7.82 -19.95
CA ARG A 5 -5.14 7.82 -18.97
C ARG A 5 -5.77 8.44 -17.73
N LEU A 6 -6.19 7.59 -16.80
CA LEU A 6 -6.30 8.03 -15.42
C LEU A 6 -4.87 8.30 -14.99
N ASP A 7 -4.41 9.53 -15.21
CA ASP A 7 -3.18 10.01 -14.61
C ASP A 7 -3.39 9.88 -13.11
N TYR A 8 -2.63 8.96 -12.50
CA TYR A 8 -2.64 8.77 -11.07
C TYR A 8 -2.22 10.09 -10.42
N VAL A 9 -3.12 10.67 -9.63
CA VAL A 9 -2.83 11.86 -8.82
C VAL A 9 -2.52 11.38 -7.42
N ALA A 10 -1.24 11.47 -7.03
CA ALA A 10 -0.82 11.11 -5.70
C ALA A 10 -1.56 11.98 -4.66
N PRO A 11 -2.12 11.39 -3.60
CA PRO A 11 -2.66 12.14 -2.48
C PRO A 11 -1.61 13.07 -1.86
N TRP A 12 -2.07 14.18 -1.27
CA TRP A 12 -1.19 15.18 -0.64
C TRP A 12 -0.29 14.57 0.45
N TRP A 13 -0.79 13.60 1.20
CA TRP A 13 -0.07 12.97 2.30
C TRP A 13 1.09 12.11 1.77
N THR A 14 0.92 11.46 0.61
CA THR A 14 1.96 10.68 -0.04
C THR A 14 3.10 11.60 -0.49
N TYR A 15 2.77 12.75 -1.07
CA TYR A 15 3.76 13.77 -1.42
C TYR A 15 4.50 14.30 -0.19
N TRP A 16 3.77 14.57 0.89
CA TRP A 16 4.37 15.04 2.14
C TRP A 16 5.31 13.99 2.74
N LEU A 17 4.88 12.73 2.82
CA LEU A 17 5.67 11.63 3.39
C LEU A 17 6.91 11.33 2.55
N HIS A 18 6.78 11.35 1.22
CA HIS A 18 7.90 11.14 0.31
C HIS A 18 8.98 12.23 0.44
N ASN A 19 8.58 13.48 0.72
CA ASN A 19 9.50 14.58 0.94
C ASN A 19 9.91 14.74 2.42
N PHE A 20 9.39 13.92 3.32
CA PHE A 20 9.72 13.98 4.73
C PHE A 20 11.21 13.61 4.91
N PRO A 21 11.97 14.28 5.79
CA PRO A 21 13.38 14.00 5.96
C PRO A 21 13.64 12.54 6.38
N HIS A 22 14.32 11.79 5.51
CA HIS A 22 14.72 10.41 5.75
C HIS A 22 16.07 10.38 6.45
N PHE A 23 16.16 9.67 7.58
CA PHE A 23 17.41 9.46 8.31
C PHE A 23 17.69 7.97 8.44
N ASN A 24 18.95 7.56 8.29
CA ASN A 24 19.37 6.21 8.65
C ASN A 24 19.56 6.07 10.18
N LEU A 25 19.86 4.86 10.65
CA LEU A 25 20.11 4.59 12.08
C LEU A 25 21.36 5.31 12.64
N PHE A 26 22.23 5.83 11.77
CA PHE A 26 23.38 6.66 12.11
C PHE A 26 23.08 8.16 12.06
N PHE A 27 21.81 8.56 11.95
CA PHE A 27 21.35 9.95 11.85
C PHE A 27 21.92 10.72 10.63
N GLN A 28 22.26 10.02 9.56
CA GLN A 28 22.64 10.62 8.30
C GLN A 28 21.42 10.75 7.40
N SER A 29 21.33 11.86 6.67
CA SER A 29 20.26 12.09 5.68
C SER A 29 20.35 11.05 4.56
N VAL A 30 19.23 10.45 4.20
CA VAL A 30 19.07 9.54 3.06
C VAL A 30 18.28 10.28 1.97
N ASP A 31 18.53 9.94 0.71
CA ASP A 31 17.79 10.52 -0.42
C ASP A 31 16.33 10.01 -0.45
N ASN A 32 15.44 10.77 -1.07
CA ASN A 32 14.02 10.43 -1.19
C ASN A 32 13.74 9.47 -2.35
N THR A 33 14.77 9.08 -3.11
CA THR A 33 14.64 8.17 -4.24
C THR A 33 14.10 6.81 -3.78
N PHE A 34 13.13 6.26 -4.51
CA PHE A 34 12.51 4.99 -4.18
C PHE A 34 13.43 3.81 -4.54
N GLU A 35 14.23 3.36 -3.57
CA GLU A 35 15.18 2.26 -3.73
C GLU A 35 15.00 1.19 -2.63
N PRO A 36 13.97 0.33 -2.73
CA PRO A 36 13.61 -0.61 -1.66
C PRO A 36 14.67 -1.69 -1.38
N GLU A 37 15.58 -1.95 -2.34
CA GLU A 37 16.68 -2.90 -2.19
C GLU A 37 17.89 -2.31 -1.46
N GLU A 38 17.98 -0.98 -1.34
CA GLU A 38 19.11 -0.32 -0.71
C GLU A 38 19.04 -0.41 0.82
N ALA A 39 20.16 -0.75 1.46
CA ALA A 39 20.21 -0.89 2.92
C ALA A 39 19.95 0.44 3.65
N SER A 40 20.37 1.57 3.09
CA SER A 40 20.18 2.89 3.69
C SER A 40 18.69 3.29 3.71
N TYR A 41 17.96 3.01 2.62
CA TYR A 41 16.52 3.19 2.49
C TYR A 41 15.75 2.34 3.51
N GLN A 42 16.07 1.05 3.60
CA GLN A 42 15.46 0.14 4.58
C GLN A 42 15.71 0.59 6.04
N GLN A 43 16.95 1.01 6.36
CA GLN A 43 17.27 1.55 7.68
C GLN A 43 16.45 2.80 8.00
N SER A 44 16.14 3.63 7.01
CA SER A 44 15.34 4.82 7.21
C SER A 44 13.88 4.51 7.53
N LEU A 45 13.28 3.54 6.82
CA LEU A 45 11.94 3.06 7.14
C LEU A 45 11.87 2.45 8.55
N ILE A 46 12.88 1.68 8.94
CA ILE A 46 12.97 1.11 10.30
C ILE A 46 13.08 2.23 11.33
N PHE A 47 13.89 3.26 11.08
CA PHE A 47 14.01 4.42 11.96
C PHE A 47 12.66 5.12 12.15
N LEU A 48 11.94 5.39 11.06
CA LEU A 48 10.60 6.01 11.11
C LEU A 48 9.60 5.14 11.90
N ALA A 49 9.62 3.81 11.67
CA ALA A 49 8.79 2.87 12.41
C ALA A 49 9.13 2.87 13.92
N CYS A 50 10.42 2.93 14.28
CA CYS A 50 10.86 3.05 15.66
C CYS A 50 10.39 4.35 16.32
N VAL A 51 10.44 5.49 15.63
CA VAL A 51 9.92 6.77 16.13
C VAL A 51 8.42 6.65 16.41
N GLY A 52 7.66 6.06 15.49
CA GLY A 52 6.24 5.78 15.70
C GLY A 52 5.97 4.87 16.90
N ALA A 53 6.74 3.78 17.03
CA ALA A 53 6.62 2.83 18.14
C ALA A 53 6.94 3.47 19.50
N VAL A 54 7.96 4.33 19.58
CA VAL A 54 8.26 5.12 20.79
C VAL A 54 7.12 6.08 21.11
N GLY A 55 6.56 6.76 20.10
CA GLY A 55 5.40 7.64 20.27
C GLY A 55 4.18 6.91 20.83
N LEU A 56 3.85 5.75 20.26
CA LEU A 56 2.80 4.87 20.76
C LEU A 56 3.07 4.41 22.20
N GLY A 57 4.30 3.95 22.49
CA GLY A 57 4.70 3.49 23.81
C GLY A 57 4.59 4.59 24.88
N LEU A 58 5.01 5.82 24.56
CA LEU A 58 4.87 6.97 25.44
C LEU A 58 3.40 7.33 25.67
N SER A 59 2.57 7.29 24.62
CA SER A 59 1.12 7.50 24.74
C SER A 59 0.50 6.50 25.70
N LEU A 60 0.74 5.20 25.48
CA LEU A 60 0.25 4.12 26.33
C LEU A 60 0.74 4.24 27.78
N LEU A 61 2.01 4.64 27.98
CA LEU A 61 2.57 4.85 29.31
C LEU A 61 1.87 5.99 30.05
N VAL A 62 1.65 7.13 29.38
CA VAL A 62 0.92 8.27 29.96
C VAL A 62 -0.51 7.88 30.30
N MET A 63 -1.19 7.18 29.39
CA MET A 63 -2.54 6.63 29.61
C MET A 63 -2.58 5.71 30.83
N ALA A 64 -1.62 4.78 30.96
CA ALA A 64 -1.53 3.86 32.08
C ALA A 64 -1.30 4.59 33.41
N VAL A 65 -0.39 5.56 33.45
CA VAL A 65 -0.14 6.39 34.64
C VAL A 65 -1.40 7.18 35.02
N CYS A 66 -2.09 7.80 34.05
CA CYS A 66 -3.34 8.52 34.29
C CYS A 66 -4.43 7.60 34.86
N LEU A 67 -4.59 6.39 34.33
CA LEU A 67 -5.54 5.39 34.86
C LEU A 67 -5.21 5.00 36.30
N ILE A 68 -3.93 4.71 36.59
CA ILE A 68 -3.48 4.36 37.95
C ILE A 68 -3.77 5.52 38.90
N CYS A 69 -3.42 6.76 38.52
CA CYS A 69 -3.70 7.94 39.34
C CYS A 69 -5.19 8.12 39.60
N VAL A 70 -6.06 7.98 38.59
CA VAL A 70 -7.52 8.10 38.78
C VAL A 70 -8.05 6.98 39.69
N CYS A 71 -7.58 5.74 39.52
CA CYS A 71 -7.99 4.60 40.34
C CYS A 71 -7.52 4.72 41.80
N CYS A 72 -6.27 5.15 42.03
CA CYS A 72 -5.71 5.35 43.36
C CYS A 72 -6.32 6.57 44.06
N CYS A 73 -6.45 7.72 43.38
CA CYS A 73 -7.08 8.91 43.94
C CYS A 73 -8.57 8.70 44.26
N ARG A 74 -9.28 7.86 43.49
CA ARG A 74 -10.65 7.45 43.83
C ARG A 74 -10.72 6.72 45.17
N ARG A 75 -9.64 6.03 45.57
CA ARG A 75 -9.56 5.30 46.83
C ARG A 75 -9.29 6.21 48.03
N ASP A 76 -8.53 7.30 47.83
CA ASP A 76 -8.20 8.26 48.90
C ASP A 76 -9.28 9.34 49.12
N VAL A 77 -10.14 9.61 48.14
CA VAL A 77 -11.28 10.56 48.30
C VAL A 77 -12.34 10.05 49.29
N ASP A 78 -12.33 8.75 49.62
CA ASP A 78 -13.16 8.20 50.70
C ASP A 78 -12.58 8.51 52.11
N GLU A 79 -11.33 8.98 52.26
CA GLU A 79 -10.69 9.10 53.59
C GLU A 79 -10.24 10.49 54.05
N ASP A 80 -9.87 11.50 53.26
CA ASP A 80 -9.58 12.82 53.88
C ASP A 80 -9.60 14.07 52.97
N THR A 81 -10.22 15.11 53.52
CA THR A 81 -10.35 16.49 53.00
C THR A 81 -9.07 17.33 53.13
N LYS A 82 -8.46 17.78 52.01
CA LYS A 82 -7.86 19.13 51.79
C LYS A 82 -7.21 19.26 50.39
N ARG A 83 -7.59 20.29 49.61
CA ARG A 83 -7.06 20.59 48.26
C ARG A 83 -6.61 22.04 48.11
N PRO A 84 -5.44 22.29 47.49
CA PRO A 84 -5.35 23.36 46.49
C PRO A 84 -4.53 23.06 45.20
N GLU A 85 -3.99 21.85 44.96
CA GLU A 85 -3.17 21.56 43.76
C GLU A 85 -3.95 20.98 42.55
N SER A 86 -5.27 20.82 42.65
CA SER A 86 -6.07 20.02 41.70
C SER A 86 -6.27 20.65 40.32
N CYS A 87 -6.12 21.97 40.14
CA CYS A 87 -6.51 22.65 38.90
C CYS A 87 -5.50 22.45 37.75
N CYS A 88 -4.20 22.60 38.03
CA CYS A 88 -3.14 22.43 37.03
C CYS A 88 -3.08 21.00 36.47
N LEU A 89 -3.25 20.00 37.36
CA LEU A 89 -3.25 18.59 36.99
C LEU A 89 -4.45 18.22 36.10
N THR A 90 -5.64 18.80 36.33
CA THR A 90 -6.80 18.60 35.44
C THR A 90 -6.60 19.19 34.05
N TRP A 91 -6.03 20.39 33.93
CA TRP A 91 -5.76 20.99 32.61
C TRP A 91 -4.69 20.24 31.83
N ALA A 92 -3.63 19.78 32.51
CA ALA A 92 -2.63 18.92 31.89
C ALA A 92 -3.25 17.63 31.34
N ALA A 93 -4.11 16.96 32.11
CA ALA A 93 -4.81 15.76 31.66
C ALA A 93 -5.75 16.01 30.47
N VAL A 94 -6.45 17.16 30.43
CA VAL A 94 -7.29 17.54 29.28
C VAL A 94 -6.43 17.76 28.04
N ILE A 95 -5.32 18.50 28.14
CA ILE A 95 -4.42 18.77 27.01
C ILE A 95 -3.83 17.46 26.48
N THR A 96 -3.33 16.61 27.38
CA THR A 96 -2.81 15.28 27.02
C THR A 96 -3.88 14.43 26.34
N GLY A 97 -5.10 14.40 26.86
CA GLY A 97 -6.22 13.67 26.24
C GLY A 97 -6.55 14.18 24.83
N LEU A 98 -6.56 15.49 24.61
CA LEU A 98 -6.78 16.07 23.29
C LEU A 98 -5.67 15.69 22.30
N ILE A 99 -4.41 15.71 22.73
CA ILE A 99 -3.26 15.30 21.91
C ILE A 99 -3.39 13.83 21.51
N ILE A 100 -3.70 12.94 22.46
CA ILE A 100 -3.83 11.50 22.19
C ILE A 100 -5.03 11.23 21.27
N CYS A 101 -6.18 11.85 21.52
CA CYS A 101 -7.35 11.72 20.63
C CYS A 101 -7.04 12.19 19.20
N SER A 102 -6.29 13.29 19.05
CA SER A 102 -5.87 13.78 17.73
C SER A 102 -4.91 12.79 17.06
N ALA A 103 -3.96 12.22 17.81
CA ALA A 103 -3.03 11.22 17.31
C ALA A 103 -3.74 9.93 16.88
N VAL A 104 -4.73 9.45 17.64
CA VAL A 104 -5.57 8.30 17.27
C VAL A 104 -6.34 8.58 15.98
N GLY A 105 -6.91 9.79 15.83
CA GLY A 105 -7.59 10.20 14.60
C GLY A 105 -6.68 10.19 13.37
N VAL A 106 -5.46 10.74 13.50
CA VAL A 106 -4.43 10.68 12.44
C VAL A 106 -4.03 9.24 12.15
N GLY A 107 -3.94 8.39 13.17
CA GLY A 107 -3.66 6.96 13.02
C GLY A 107 -4.72 6.22 12.21
N PHE A 108 -6.01 6.46 12.49
CA PHE A 108 -7.11 5.88 11.70
C PHE A 108 -7.07 6.34 10.25
N TYR A 109 -6.83 7.64 10.03
CA TYR A 109 -6.70 8.21 8.69
C TYR A 109 -5.55 7.54 7.92
N GLY A 110 -4.34 7.52 8.50
CA GLY A 110 -3.18 6.90 7.87
C GLY A 110 -3.35 5.40 7.62
N ASN A 111 -4.01 4.67 8.53
CA ASN A 111 -4.28 3.25 8.34
C ASN A 111 -5.22 2.98 7.16
N SER A 112 -6.24 3.83 6.96
CA SER A 112 -7.17 3.74 5.84
C SER A 112 -6.50 4.09 4.51
N GLU A 113 -5.76 5.20 4.47
CA GLU A 113 -5.08 5.65 3.26
C GLU A 113 -3.99 4.66 2.80
N THR A 114 -3.29 4.03 3.74
CA THR A 114 -2.32 2.96 3.43
C THR A 114 -3.02 1.76 2.78
N ASN A 115 -4.15 1.34 3.34
CA ASN A 115 -4.93 0.23 2.79
C ASN A 115 -5.48 0.54 1.39
N ASP A 116 -5.96 1.76 1.17
CA ASP A 116 -6.42 2.19 -0.16
C ASP A 116 -5.27 2.24 -1.18
N GLY A 117 -4.09 2.71 -0.76
CA GLY A 117 -2.89 2.69 -1.59
C GLY A 117 -2.44 1.28 -1.98
N VAL A 118 -2.42 0.34 -1.01
CA VAL A 118 -2.08 -1.06 -1.28
C VAL A 118 -3.15 -1.76 -2.13
N TYR A 119 -4.43 -1.44 -1.92
CA TYR A 119 -5.49 -1.94 -2.79
C TYR A 119 -5.32 -1.49 -4.24
N GLN A 120 -4.99 -0.21 -4.48
CA GLN A 120 -4.71 0.30 -5.83
C GLN A 120 -3.47 -0.35 -6.44
N LEU A 121 -2.42 -0.58 -5.64
CA LEU A 121 -1.21 -1.28 -6.08
C LEU A 121 -1.52 -2.72 -6.50
N THR A 122 -2.18 -3.50 -5.65
CA THR A 122 -2.54 -4.90 -5.91
C THR A 122 -3.47 -5.03 -7.12
N TYR A 123 -4.47 -4.15 -7.24
CA TYR A 123 -5.32 -4.06 -8.42
C TYR A 123 -4.51 -3.79 -9.70
N SER A 124 -3.55 -2.87 -9.65
CA SER A 124 -2.69 -2.55 -10.79
C SER A 124 -1.78 -3.71 -11.17
N LEU A 125 -1.26 -4.45 -10.18
CA LEU A 125 -0.47 -5.67 -10.40
C LEU A 125 -1.29 -6.77 -11.08
N TYR A 126 -2.53 -7.03 -10.64
CA TYR A 126 -3.42 -7.98 -11.32
C TYR A 126 -3.74 -7.55 -12.75
N ASN A 127 -4.03 -6.27 -12.96
CA ASN A 127 -4.34 -5.76 -14.30
C ASN A 127 -3.12 -5.83 -15.23
N ALA A 128 -1.92 -5.55 -14.71
CA ALA A 128 -0.67 -5.74 -15.42
C ALA A 128 -0.48 -7.23 -15.77
N ASN A 129 -0.68 -8.14 -14.81
CA ASN A 129 -0.58 -9.58 -15.06
C ASN A 129 -1.54 -10.05 -16.16
N HIS A 130 -2.80 -9.60 -16.11
CA HIS A 130 -3.80 -9.93 -17.13
C HIS A 130 -3.43 -9.38 -18.51
N THR A 131 -2.91 -8.15 -18.57
CA THR A 131 -2.45 -7.53 -19.83
C THR A 131 -1.27 -8.30 -20.42
N LEU A 132 -0.30 -8.70 -19.59
CA LEU A 132 0.86 -9.48 -20.03
C LEU A 132 0.45 -10.88 -20.50
N GLY A 133 -0.44 -11.56 -19.78
CA GLY A 133 -1.02 -12.84 -20.19
C GLY A 133 -1.77 -12.72 -21.53
N GLY A 134 -2.60 -11.69 -21.68
CA GLY A 134 -3.33 -11.43 -22.92
C GLY A 134 -2.41 -11.20 -24.12
N ILE A 135 -1.31 -10.44 -23.96
CA ILE A 135 -0.32 -10.26 -25.03
C ILE A 135 0.30 -11.61 -25.43
N ASN A 136 0.65 -12.45 -24.46
CA ASN A 136 1.22 -13.77 -24.72
C ASN A 136 0.24 -14.66 -25.51
N ASP A 137 -1.03 -14.71 -25.10
CA ASP A 137 -2.07 -15.48 -25.78
C ASP A 137 -2.33 -14.99 -27.20
N LEU A 138 -2.35 -13.66 -27.41
CA LEU A 138 -2.50 -13.05 -28.73
C LEU A 138 -1.31 -13.39 -29.64
N VAL A 139 -0.08 -13.31 -29.13
CA VAL A 139 1.13 -13.64 -29.91
C VAL A 139 1.14 -15.12 -30.26
N ALA A 140 0.88 -16.01 -29.30
CA ALA A 140 0.84 -17.45 -29.53
C ALA A 140 -0.24 -17.84 -30.55
N GLY A 141 -1.45 -17.28 -30.43
CA GLY A 141 -2.55 -17.51 -31.36
C GLY A 141 -2.25 -16.98 -32.77
N SER A 142 -1.66 -15.80 -32.88
CA SER A 142 -1.33 -15.18 -34.17
C SER A 142 -0.21 -15.95 -34.90
N VAL A 143 0.87 -16.34 -34.18
CA VAL A 143 1.93 -17.19 -34.73
C VAL A 143 1.39 -18.55 -35.15
N GLY A 144 0.54 -19.19 -34.33
CA GLY A 144 -0.12 -20.45 -34.65
C GLY A 144 -0.96 -20.36 -35.93
N ASN A 145 -1.81 -19.34 -36.05
CA ASN A 145 -2.66 -19.12 -37.24
C ASN A 145 -1.84 -18.85 -38.51
N VAL A 146 -0.77 -18.05 -38.42
CA VAL A 146 0.10 -17.76 -39.55
C VAL A 146 0.90 -18.99 -39.96
N GLN A 147 1.41 -19.77 -39.01
CA GLN A 147 2.22 -20.94 -39.30
C GLN A 147 1.40 -22.10 -39.87
N THR A 148 0.18 -22.31 -39.38
CA THR A 148 -0.65 -23.45 -39.80
C THR A 148 -1.57 -23.09 -40.95
N GLY A 149 -2.41 -22.05 -40.78
CA GLY A 149 -3.40 -21.68 -41.78
C GLY A 149 -2.76 -21.09 -43.03
N LEU A 150 -1.93 -20.05 -42.87
CA LEU A 150 -1.42 -19.30 -44.02
C LEU A 150 -0.41 -20.10 -44.85
N LYS A 151 0.46 -20.90 -44.22
CA LYS A 151 1.38 -21.80 -44.96
C LYS A 151 0.61 -22.84 -45.76
N GLN A 152 -0.39 -23.48 -45.16
CA GLN A 152 -1.19 -24.50 -45.84
C GLN A 152 -1.98 -23.92 -47.03
N HIS A 153 -2.45 -22.67 -46.91
CA HIS A 153 -3.07 -21.96 -48.03
C HIS A 153 -2.07 -21.58 -49.13
N LEU A 154 -0.87 -21.11 -48.76
CA LEU A 154 0.19 -20.79 -49.71
C LEU A 154 0.67 -22.03 -50.48
N GLU A 155 0.84 -23.18 -49.82
CA GLU A 155 1.21 -24.45 -50.47
C GLU A 155 0.14 -24.90 -51.48
N ARG A 156 -1.15 -24.78 -51.15
CA ARG A 156 -2.22 -25.06 -52.12
C ARG A 156 -2.21 -24.09 -53.30
N LEU A 157 -1.96 -22.81 -53.06
CA LEU A 157 -1.89 -21.81 -54.12
C LEU A 157 -0.67 -22.04 -55.03
N ASP A 158 0.46 -22.48 -54.47
CA ASP A 158 1.65 -22.89 -55.22
C ASP A 158 1.34 -24.00 -56.21
N GLU A 159 0.62 -25.03 -55.76
CA GLU A 159 0.19 -26.16 -56.59
C GLU A 159 -0.76 -25.72 -57.73
N ILE A 160 -1.71 -24.82 -57.44
CA ILE A 160 -2.67 -24.30 -58.43
C ILE A 160 -1.99 -23.41 -59.49
N PHE A 161 -1.02 -22.58 -59.07
CA PHE A 161 -0.35 -21.60 -59.92
C PHE A 161 0.96 -22.09 -60.54
N ALA A 162 1.35 -23.36 -60.35
CA ALA A 162 2.58 -23.97 -60.85
C ALA A 162 2.85 -23.75 -62.35
N LYS A 163 1.81 -23.49 -63.17
CA LYS A 163 1.93 -23.22 -64.62
C LYS A 163 2.02 -21.74 -65.02
N ARG A 164 1.86 -20.78 -64.10
CA ARG A 164 2.01 -19.34 -64.38
C ARG A 164 3.13 -18.72 -63.53
N SER A 165 4.26 -18.45 -64.16
CA SER A 165 5.46 -17.84 -63.54
C SER A 165 5.18 -16.54 -62.79
N ASP A 166 4.25 -15.71 -63.29
CA ASP A 166 4.05 -14.35 -62.78
C ASP A 166 3.36 -14.36 -61.40
N TYR A 167 2.53 -15.38 -61.14
CA TYR A 167 1.85 -15.56 -59.85
C TYR A 167 2.74 -16.24 -58.82
N LEU A 168 3.65 -17.12 -59.25
CA LEU A 168 4.65 -17.77 -58.38
C LEU A 168 5.57 -16.75 -57.71
N GLN A 169 5.98 -15.70 -58.42
CA GLN A 169 6.85 -14.66 -57.86
C GLN A 169 6.15 -13.85 -56.76
N ALA A 170 4.87 -13.51 -56.93
CA ALA A 170 4.08 -12.86 -55.88
C ALA A 170 3.85 -13.79 -54.67
N LEU A 171 3.68 -15.10 -54.92
CA LEU A 171 3.52 -16.11 -53.87
C LEU A 171 4.78 -16.25 -53.00
N HIS A 172 5.95 -16.33 -53.63
CA HIS A 172 7.24 -16.35 -52.94
C HIS A 172 7.48 -15.08 -52.10
N PHE A 173 7.09 -13.91 -52.61
CA PHE A 173 7.18 -12.66 -51.86
C PHE A 173 6.27 -12.68 -50.63
N MET A 174 5.04 -13.19 -50.76
CA MET A 174 4.15 -13.39 -49.61
C MET A 174 4.73 -14.36 -48.58
N GLN A 175 5.32 -15.48 -49.00
CA GLN A 175 6.00 -16.39 -48.07
C GLN A 175 7.14 -15.71 -47.30
N LEU A 176 7.97 -14.90 -47.97
CA LEU A 176 9.04 -14.13 -47.34
C LEU A 176 8.49 -13.14 -46.32
N MET A 177 7.44 -12.40 -46.68
CA MET A 177 6.81 -11.42 -45.79
C MET A 177 6.18 -12.09 -44.57
N VAL A 178 5.56 -13.25 -44.75
CA VAL A 178 5.01 -14.07 -43.66
C VAL A 178 6.11 -14.54 -42.70
N ASN A 179 7.23 -15.04 -43.22
CA ASN A 179 8.35 -15.47 -42.40
C ASN A 179 8.95 -14.30 -41.61
N ASN A 180 9.01 -13.09 -42.20
CA ASN A 180 9.44 -11.89 -41.48
C ASN A 180 8.48 -11.51 -40.35
N VAL A 181 7.16 -11.56 -40.60
CA VAL A 181 6.14 -11.28 -39.57
C VAL A 181 6.20 -12.28 -38.42
N ILE A 182 6.35 -13.58 -38.71
CA ILE A 182 6.58 -14.61 -37.68
C ILE A 182 7.82 -14.26 -36.87
N ARG A 183 8.94 -13.92 -37.55
CA ARG A 183 10.20 -13.59 -36.88
C ARG A 183 10.04 -12.43 -35.90
N GLU A 184 9.40 -11.34 -36.34
CA GLU A 184 9.15 -10.18 -35.48
C GLU A 184 8.22 -10.51 -34.30
N MET A 185 7.16 -11.31 -34.51
CA MET A 185 6.29 -11.74 -33.41
C MET A 185 7.00 -12.67 -32.41
N THR A 186 7.89 -13.53 -32.87
CA THR A 186 8.72 -14.39 -32.00
C THR A 186 9.88 -13.64 -31.33
N ALA A 187 10.25 -12.46 -31.84
CA ALA A 187 11.26 -11.59 -31.25
C ALA A 187 10.71 -10.77 -30.07
N LEU A 188 9.38 -10.71 -29.90
CA LEU A 188 8.79 -10.19 -28.68
C LEU A 188 9.29 -11.05 -27.50
N PRO A 189 9.78 -10.42 -26.42
CA PRO A 189 10.24 -11.16 -25.26
C PRO A 189 9.09 -12.02 -24.75
N ASP A 190 9.37 -13.30 -24.57
CA ASP A 190 8.43 -14.23 -23.97
C ASP A 190 8.23 -13.80 -22.51
N ILE A 191 7.16 -13.04 -22.28
CA ILE A 191 6.88 -12.41 -21.00
C ILE A 191 6.66 -13.48 -19.92
N SER A 192 6.26 -14.70 -20.30
CA SER A 192 6.16 -15.84 -19.39
C SER A 192 7.52 -16.29 -18.82
N LYS A 193 8.63 -15.95 -19.47
CA LYS A 193 10.00 -16.23 -18.99
C LYS A 193 10.56 -15.14 -18.09
N ALA A 194 9.95 -13.96 -18.04
CA ALA A 194 10.20 -13.02 -16.96
C ALA A 194 9.55 -13.64 -15.72
N ASN A 195 10.37 -14.28 -14.89
CA ASN A 195 10.01 -15.14 -13.75
C ASN A 195 9.31 -14.40 -12.58
N VAL A 196 8.54 -13.35 -12.87
CA VAL A 196 7.87 -12.48 -11.91
C VAL A 196 6.38 -12.65 -12.08
N ASP A 197 5.79 -13.53 -11.27
CA ASP A 197 4.34 -13.66 -11.17
C ASP A 197 3.79 -12.46 -10.39
N LEU A 198 3.33 -11.44 -11.11
CA LEU A 198 2.77 -10.24 -10.50
C LEU A 198 1.49 -10.54 -9.70
N ALA A 199 0.75 -11.61 -10.04
CA ALA A 199 -0.40 -12.02 -9.25
C ALA A 199 0.03 -12.63 -7.92
N ALA A 200 1.10 -13.43 -7.89
CA ALA A 200 1.65 -13.93 -6.63
C ALA A 200 2.14 -12.80 -5.72
N ILE A 201 2.78 -11.76 -6.29
CA ILE A 201 3.18 -10.56 -5.54
C ILE A 201 1.95 -9.82 -5.00
N ALA A 202 0.89 -9.67 -5.82
CA ALA A 202 -0.36 -9.05 -5.40
C ALA A 202 -1.03 -9.82 -4.26
N ASP A 203 -1.12 -11.15 -4.37
CA ASP A 203 -1.68 -12.04 -3.34
C ASP A 203 -0.92 -11.90 -2.01
N GLN A 204 0.41 -11.98 -2.05
CA GLN A 204 1.25 -11.84 -0.86
C GLN A 204 1.11 -10.45 -0.22
N THR A 205 1.11 -9.41 -1.04
CA THR A 205 0.97 -8.03 -0.57
C THR A 205 -0.40 -7.81 0.08
N ALA A 206 -1.48 -8.29 -0.55
CA ALA A 206 -2.84 -8.19 -0.02
C ALA A 206 -2.99 -8.97 1.30
N PHE A 207 -2.39 -10.16 1.41
CA PHE A 207 -2.42 -10.95 2.63
C PHE A 207 -1.72 -10.23 3.79
N ILE A 208 -0.50 -9.71 3.57
CA ILE A 208 0.24 -8.96 4.59
C ILE A 208 -0.55 -7.71 5.00
N GLU A 209 -1.12 -7.00 4.02
CA GLU A 209 -1.89 -5.79 4.26
C GLU A 209 -3.15 -6.05 5.08
N TYR A 210 -3.86 -7.15 4.84
CA TYR A 210 -5.03 -7.52 5.63
C TYR A 210 -4.71 -7.59 7.13
N TYR A 211 -3.62 -8.28 7.50
CA TYR A 211 -3.22 -8.39 8.91
C TYR A 211 -2.68 -7.07 9.46
N ARG A 212 -1.92 -6.32 8.67
CA ARG A 212 -1.43 -4.97 9.05
C ARG A 212 -2.62 -4.06 9.37
N TRP A 213 -3.53 -3.88 8.43
CA TRP A 213 -4.70 -3.02 8.58
C TRP A 213 -5.54 -3.40 9.80
N LEU A 214 -5.83 -4.69 9.96
CA LEU A 214 -6.63 -5.19 11.09
C LEU A 214 -5.94 -4.96 12.43
N THR A 215 -4.63 -5.24 12.51
CA THR A 215 -3.85 -5.05 13.75
C THR A 215 -3.84 -3.59 14.17
N TYR A 216 -3.56 -2.67 13.25
CA TYR A 216 -3.58 -1.24 13.53
C TYR A 216 -4.99 -0.75 13.89
N LEU A 217 -6.03 -1.25 13.22
CA LEU A 217 -7.42 -0.92 13.53
C LEU A 217 -7.76 -1.30 14.98
N LEU A 218 -7.42 -2.52 15.39
CA LEU A 218 -7.70 -3.00 16.75
C LEU A 218 -6.91 -2.22 17.81
N LEU A 219 -5.64 -1.91 17.56
CA LEU A 219 -4.82 -1.08 18.45
C LEU A 219 -5.41 0.32 18.63
N LEU A 220 -5.80 0.98 17.54
CA LEU A 220 -6.39 2.33 17.59
C LEU A 220 -7.77 2.35 18.27
N ILE A 221 -8.59 1.29 18.08
CA ILE A 221 -9.86 1.15 18.81
C ILE A 221 -9.61 0.98 20.30
N LEU A 222 -8.62 0.17 20.69
CA LEU A 222 -8.23 -0.01 22.08
C LEU A 222 -7.79 1.32 22.70
N ASP A 223 -6.94 2.08 22.02
CA ASP A 223 -6.52 3.41 22.47
C ASP A 223 -7.71 4.36 22.65
N LEU A 224 -8.62 4.40 21.67
CA LEU A 224 -9.83 5.22 21.74
C LEU A 224 -10.71 4.87 22.93
N VAL A 225 -10.94 3.57 23.20
CA VAL A 225 -11.74 3.11 24.34
C VAL A 225 -11.10 3.56 25.66
N ILE A 226 -9.77 3.46 25.78
CA ILE A 226 -9.08 3.90 26.99
C ILE A 226 -9.19 5.43 27.14
N CYS A 227 -9.00 6.20 26.07
CA CYS A 227 -9.20 7.65 26.08
C CYS A 227 -10.60 8.04 26.56
N LEU A 228 -11.64 7.38 26.04
CA LEU A 228 -13.02 7.62 26.47
C LEU A 228 -13.23 7.27 27.95
N ALA A 229 -12.68 6.15 28.43
CA ALA A 229 -12.76 5.75 29.82
C ALA A 229 -12.11 6.80 30.76
N MET A 230 -10.95 7.34 30.38
CA MET A 230 -10.30 8.41 31.15
C MET A 230 -11.12 9.71 31.16
N CYS A 231 -11.63 10.14 30.01
CA CYS A 231 -12.49 11.33 29.91
C CYS A 231 -13.74 11.19 30.79
N LEU A 232 -14.39 10.01 30.79
CA LEU A 232 -15.53 9.72 31.66
C LEU A 232 -15.14 9.72 33.15
N GLY A 233 -13.98 9.17 33.50
CA GLY A 233 -13.45 9.21 34.87
C GLY A 233 -13.25 10.64 35.37
N MET A 234 -12.67 11.51 34.54
CA MET A 234 -12.47 12.93 34.85
C MET A 234 -13.80 13.69 34.94
N ALA A 235 -14.74 13.47 34.01
CA ALA A 235 -16.04 14.12 34.00
C ALA A 235 -16.91 13.74 35.21
N ARG A 236 -16.79 12.48 35.68
CA ARG A 236 -17.41 12.06 36.95
C ARG A 236 -16.83 12.85 38.11
N HIS A 237 -15.50 12.97 38.20
CA HIS A 237 -14.81 13.68 39.27
C HIS A 237 -15.11 15.19 39.30
N SER A 238 -15.23 15.86 38.15
CA SER A 238 -15.54 17.29 38.08
C SER A 238 -16.95 17.62 38.58
N ARG A 239 -17.93 16.72 38.43
CA ARG A 239 -19.28 16.91 38.99
C ARG A 239 -19.29 17.03 40.52
N TRP A 240 -18.38 16.34 41.22
CA TRP A 240 -18.24 16.48 42.68
C TRP A 240 -17.59 17.80 43.09
N LEU A 241 -16.84 18.44 42.21
CA LEU A 241 -16.23 19.76 42.44
C LEU A 241 -17.21 20.93 42.20
N PHE A 242 -18.24 20.77 41.36
CA PHE A 242 -19.23 21.81 41.05
C PHE A 242 -20.48 21.79 41.95
N ILE A 243 -20.65 20.76 42.79
CA ILE A 243 -21.80 20.62 43.71
C ILE A 243 -21.46 21.14 45.13
N THR A 244 -20.24 21.65 45.35
CA THR A 244 -19.83 22.31 46.61
C THR A 244 -19.71 23.82 46.39
#